data_AF-A0A2A4YZH6-F1
#
_entry.id   AF-A0A2A4YZH6-F1
#
_cell.length_a   1.000
_cell.length_b   1.000
_cell.length_c   1.000
_cell.angle_alpha   90.00
_cell.angle_beta   90.00
_cell.angle_gamma   90.00
#
_symmetry.space_group_name_H-M   'P 1'
#
loop_
_entity.id
_entity.type
_entity.pdbx_description
1 polymer ?
#
loop_
_entity_poly.entity_id
_entity_poly.type
_entity_poly.pdbx_seq_one_letter_code
_entity_poly.pdbx_strand_id
1 'polypeptide(L)'
;MRFYLVVILFAALPSVLFSQYDKAQDLVFEDEFKKSFKTRPKLDVKFDNRFSFIQDNALKTVGFKIGLNFRRKFKVGLGLNNMLFSVESSVLNADNEIVPVSLQYSYISPYIEYVYYNTRRWEFSLSIQHGIGGASYHYIDTNGEKVKLKGSQSAILSYEPAMLIDYKIVRWIGIGTGIGYRLIYYKGSGVKEKFSSPEYAIKLKIYLGEIVRTITGKELEID
;
A
#
# COMPACT_ATOMS: atom_id res chain seq x y z
N MET A 1 29.72 -10.56 5.45
CA MET A 1 30.26 -9.18 5.62
C MET A 1 29.93 -8.29 4.42
N ARG A 2 28.65 -8.20 3.99
CA ARG A 2 28.19 -7.35 2.87
C ARG A 2 26.87 -6.60 3.16
N PHE A 3 26.26 -6.81 4.32
CA PHE A 3 24.98 -6.19 4.70
C PHE A 3 25.12 -4.91 5.54
N TYR A 4 26.24 -4.75 6.26
CA TYR A 4 26.44 -3.58 7.13
C TYR A 4 26.78 -2.28 6.35
N LEU A 5 27.30 -2.40 5.12
CA LEU A 5 27.75 -1.23 4.35
C LEU A 5 26.61 -0.42 3.73
N VAL A 6 25.44 -1.04 3.48
CA VAL A 6 24.25 -0.36 2.93
C VAL A 6 23.48 0.41 4.02
N VAL A 7 23.52 -0.07 5.26
CA VAL A 7 22.88 0.59 6.41
C VAL A 7 23.66 1.86 6.83
N ILE A 8 24.98 1.86 6.69
CA ILE A 8 25.82 3.01 7.05
C ILE A 8 25.70 4.15 6.02
N LEU A 9 25.46 3.87 4.73
CA LEU A 9 25.24 4.92 3.73
C LEU A 9 23.91 5.67 3.92
N PHE A 10 22.89 5.02 4.48
CA PHE A 10 21.61 5.65 4.84
C PHE A 10 21.67 6.49 6.12
N ALA A 11 22.64 6.23 7.01
CA ALA A 11 22.81 6.96 8.25
C ALA A 11 23.75 8.18 8.13
N ALA A 12 24.65 8.21 7.14
CA ALA A 12 25.64 9.28 6.98
C ALA A 12 25.20 10.46 6.09
N LEU A 13 24.24 10.25 5.18
CA LEU A 13 23.66 11.32 4.35
C LEU A 13 22.74 12.31 5.09
N PRO A 14 22.00 11.93 6.16
CA PRO A 14 21.26 12.90 6.96
C PRO A 14 22.16 13.81 7.79
N SER A 15 23.26 13.30 8.35
CA SER A 15 24.07 14.05 9.32
C SER A 15 24.74 15.32 8.77
N VAL A 16 25.01 15.38 7.46
CA VAL A 16 25.60 16.58 6.83
C VAL A 16 24.55 17.64 6.51
N LEU A 17 23.26 17.27 6.42
CA LEU A 17 22.15 18.21 6.21
C LEU A 17 21.55 18.74 7.51
N PHE A 18 21.70 18.01 8.63
CA PHE A 18 21.17 18.44 9.94
C PHE A 18 21.98 19.54 10.62
N SER A 19 23.26 19.75 10.26
CA SER A 19 24.12 20.74 10.93
C SER A 19 23.83 22.21 10.57
N GLN A 20 22.95 22.49 9.60
CA GLN A 20 22.58 23.87 9.22
C GLN A 20 21.11 24.22 9.48
N TYR A 21 20.34 23.34 10.11
CA TYR A 21 18.87 23.44 10.21
C TYR A 21 18.36 23.87 11.60
N ASP A 22 19.11 24.70 12.30
CA ASP A 22 18.71 25.21 13.61
C ASP A 22 17.85 26.48 13.51
N LYS A 23 16.65 26.42 14.12
CA LYS A 23 15.77 27.52 14.62
C LYS A 23 14.52 28.00 13.85
N ALA A 24 13.87 27.23 12.96
CA ALA A 24 12.57 27.67 12.39
C ALA A 24 11.54 26.59 12.00
N GLN A 25 11.72 25.32 12.35
CA GLN A 25 10.90 24.22 11.83
C GLN A 25 9.92 23.59 12.83
N ASP A 26 9.47 24.31 13.86
CA ASP A 26 8.65 23.66 14.90
C ASP A 26 7.14 23.60 14.61
N LEU A 27 6.58 24.13 13.51
CA LEU A 27 5.10 24.16 13.33
C LEU A 27 4.53 23.92 11.91
N VAL A 28 5.34 23.57 10.90
CA VAL A 28 4.84 23.53 9.49
C VAL A 28 3.83 22.38 9.26
N PHE A 29 4.12 21.17 9.74
CA PHE A 29 3.26 20.01 9.50
C PHE A 29 1.91 20.10 10.22
N GLU A 30 1.91 20.45 11.51
CA GLU A 30 0.68 20.55 12.32
C GLU A 30 -0.26 21.62 11.76
N ASP A 31 0.28 22.77 11.35
CA ASP A 31 -0.48 23.81 10.70
C ASP A 31 -1.07 23.36 9.37
N GLU A 32 -0.28 22.69 8.52
CA GLU A 32 -0.75 22.14 7.26
C GLU A 32 -1.85 21.10 7.49
N PHE A 33 -1.71 20.25 8.50
CA PHE A 33 -2.70 19.26 8.90
C PHE A 33 -4.01 19.94 9.31
N LYS A 34 -3.97 20.83 10.30
CA LYS A 34 -5.15 21.57 10.78
C LYS A 34 -5.83 22.37 9.65
N LYS A 35 -5.04 23.06 8.80
CA LYS A 35 -5.57 23.85 7.69
C LYS A 35 -6.18 22.98 6.59
N SER A 36 -5.67 21.76 6.36
CA SER A 36 -6.17 20.87 5.31
C SER A 36 -7.52 20.25 5.68
N PHE A 37 -7.68 19.78 6.93
CA PHE A 37 -8.93 19.17 7.39
C PHE A 37 -10.08 20.18 7.57
N LYS A 38 -9.81 21.48 7.55
CA LYS A 38 -10.84 22.53 7.47
C LYS A 38 -11.38 22.77 6.07
N THR A 39 -10.76 22.20 5.03
CA THR A 39 -11.22 22.34 3.64
C THR A 39 -12.16 21.22 3.27
N ARG A 40 -13.08 21.50 2.34
CA ARG A 40 -13.98 20.48 1.80
C ARG A 40 -13.16 19.39 1.07
N PRO A 41 -13.34 18.11 1.45
CA PRO A 41 -12.60 17.03 0.82
C PRO A 41 -13.07 16.77 -0.62
N LYS A 42 -12.18 16.22 -1.44
CA LYS A 42 -12.49 15.75 -2.80
C LYS A 42 -12.32 14.25 -2.90
N LEU A 43 -13.18 13.58 -3.65
CA LEU A 43 -13.04 12.14 -3.89
C LEU A 43 -11.73 11.81 -4.61
N ASP A 44 -11.03 10.80 -4.11
CA ASP A 44 -9.77 10.28 -4.64
C ASP A 44 -9.92 8.77 -4.83
N VAL A 45 -9.80 8.31 -6.08
CA VAL A 45 -9.91 6.90 -6.44
C VAL A 45 -8.63 6.45 -7.14
N LYS A 46 -8.10 5.32 -6.69
CA LYS A 46 -6.84 4.76 -7.14
C LYS A 46 -6.95 3.26 -7.33
N PHE A 47 -6.28 2.76 -8.34
CA PHE A 47 -5.93 1.36 -8.49
C PHE A 47 -4.44 1.25 -8.25
N ASP A 48 -4.04 0.47 -7.26
CA ASP A 48 -2.63 0.21 -6.97
C ASP A 48 -2.27 -1.26 -7.16
N ASN A 49 -1.09 -1.50 -7.69
CA ASN A 49 -0.52 -2.81 -7.87
C ASN A 49 0.78 -2.85 -7.09
N ARG A 50 0.82 -3.61 -6.01
CA ARG A 50 1.96 -3.73 -5.12
C ARG A 50 2.64 -5.06 -5.37
N PHE A 51 3.90 -4.98 -5.77
CA PHE A 51 4.80 -6.10 -5.98
C PHE A 51 5.68 -6.25 -4.74
N SER A 52 5.77 -7.46 -4.21
CA SER A 52 6.61 -7.78 -3.05
C SER A 52 7.22 -9.16 -3.22
N PHE A 53 8.45 -9.36 -2.75
CA PHE A 53 9.12 -10.66 -2.83
C PHE A 53 8.97 -11.42 -1.52
N ILE A 54 8.42 -12.64 -1.56
CA ILE A 54 8.38 -13.57 -0.42
C ILE A 54 9.12 -14.85 -0.81
N GLN A 55 10.22 -15.16 -0.13
CA GLN A 55 10.96 -16.42 -0.28
C GLN A 55 11.15 -16.81 -1.76
N ASP A 56 11.75 -15.89 -2.54
CA ASP A 56 12.05 -16.04 -3.97
C ASP A 56 10.84 -16.10 -4.93
N ASN A 57 9.61 -16.06 -4.42
CA ASN A 57 8.41 -15.93 -5.22
C ASN A 57 7.87 -14.48 -5.19
N ALA A 58 7.62 -13.92 -6.37
CA ALA A 58 7.02 -12.61 -6.50
C ALA A 58 5.54 -12.68 -6.09
N LEU A 59 5.20 -12.14 -4.92
CA LEU A 59 3.83 -11.81 -4.58
C LEU A 59 3.40 -10.54 -5.29
N LYS A 60 2.27 -10.63 -5.97
CA LYS A 60 1.62 -9.49 -6.60
C LYS A 60 0.25 -9.30 -5.98
N THR A 61 0.04 -8.17 -5.33
CA THR A 61 -1.26 -7.77 -4.77
C THR A 61 -1.82 -6.62 -5.58
N VAL A 62 -3.07 -6.75 -6.03
CA VAL A 62 -3.82 -5.65 -6.64
C VAL A 62 -4.78 -5.09 -5.61
N GLY A 63 -4.77 -3.77 -5.52
CA GLY A 63 -5.56 -2.98 -4.60
C GLY A 63 -6.44 -1.98 -5.34
N PHE A 64 -7.63 -1.79 -4.78
CA PHE A 64 -8.50 -0.68 -5.09
C PHE A 64 -8.57 0.22 -3.87
N LYS A 65 -8.39 1.53 -4.06
CA LYS A 65 -8.40 2.53 -2.98
C LYS A 65 -9.41 3.62 -3.28
N ILE A 66 -10.19 3.92 -2.26
CA ILE A 66 -11.12 5.03 -2.23
C ILE A 66 -10.84 5.89 -1.02
N GLY A 67 -10.80 7.20 -1.21
CA GLY A 67 -10.48 8.13 -0.15
C GLY A 67 -10.90 9.55 -0.42
N LEU A 68 -10.56 10.39 0.53
CA LEU A 68 -10.82 11.83 0.54
C LEU A 68 -9.50 12.57 0.51
N ASN A 69 -9.41 13.55 -0.38
CA ASN A 69 -8.28 14.42 -0.57
C ASN A 69 -8.58 15.81 0.00
N PHE A 70 -7.84 16.16 1.06
CA PHE A 70 -7.90 17.42 1.77
C PHE A 70 -6.82 18.35 1.23
N ARG A 71 -7.26 19.35 0.46
CA ARG A 71 -6.41 20.43 -0.07
C ARG A 71 -5.17 19.96 -0.85
N ARG A 72 -5.19 18.77 -1.47
CA ARG A 72 -4.02 18.17 -2.15
C ARG A 72 -2.79 18.01 -1.24
N LYS A 73 -3.01 17.98 0.08
CA LYS A 73 -1.97 17.89 1.10
C LYS A 73 -2.10 16.61 1.92
N PHE A 74 -3.29 16.32 2.40
CA PHE A 74 -3.57 15.08 3.12
C PHE A 74 -4.60 14.27 2.36
N LYS A 75 -4.38 12.96 2.27
CA LYS A 75 -5.39 12.04 1.78
C LYS A 75 -5.59 10.93 2.79
N VAL A 76 -6.83 10.56 3.03
CA VAL A 76 -7.17 9.44 3.91
C VAL A 76 -8.19 8.58 3.22
N GLY A 77 -8.20 7.28 3.49
CA GLY A 77 -9.15 6.40 2.85
C GLY A 77 -8.97 4.94 3.24
N LEU A 78 -9.61 4.09 2.46
CA LEU A 78 -9.58 2.65 2.61
C LEU A 78 -9.12 2.01 1.30
N GLY A 79 -8.31 0.97 1.41
CA GLY A 79 -7.93 0.08 0.32
C GLY A 79 -8.49 -1.32 0.51
N LEU A 80 -8.87 -1.97 -0.59
CA LEU A 80 -9.21 -3.38 -0.64
C LEU A 80 -8.15 -4.07 -1.50
N ASN A 81 -7.38 -4.97 -0.92
CA ASN A 81 -6.22 -5.58 -1.56
C ASN A 81 -6.39 -7.09 -1.62
N ASN A 82 -6.07 -7.66 -2.78
CA ASN A 82 -6.11 -9.10 -3.03
C ASN A 82 -4.87 -9.55 -3.79
N MET A 83 -4.38 -10.73 -3.45
CA MET A 83 -3.29 -11.37 -4.18
C MET A 83 -3.76 -11.85 -5.55
N LEU A 84 -3.03 -11.50 -6.60
CA LEU A 84 -3.41 -11.74 -8.00
C LEU A 84 -3.09 -13.17 -8.46
N PHE A 85 -1.93 -13.69 -8.05
CA PHE A 85 -1.47 -15.03 -8.39
C PHE A 85 -1.29 -15.83 -7.10
N SER A 86 -1.81 -17.06 -7.09
CA SER A 86 -1.54 -17.98 -6.01
C SER A 86 -0.09 -18.47 -6.09
N VAL A 87 0.63 -18.42 -4.96
CA VAL A 87 1.93 -19.07 -4.86
C VAL A 87 1.69 -20.54 -4.59
N GLU A 88 2.24 -21.38 -5.45
CA GLU A 88 2.29 -22.82 -5.24
C GLU A 88 3.22 -23.10 -4.06
N SER A 89 2.66 -23.75 -3.05
CA SER A 89 3.33 -24.22 -1.86
C SER A 89 2.93 -25.67 -1.67
N SER A 90 3.62 -26.39 -0.79
CA SER A 90 3.24 -27.74 -0.45
C SER A 90 3.21 -27.88 1.06
N VAL A 91 2.09 -28.39 1.56
CA VAL A 91 1.88 -28.55 3.00
C VAL A 91 1.54 -29.99 3.31
N LEU A 92 2.01 -30.44 4.48
CA LEU A 92 1.59 -31.71 5.07
C LEU A 92 0.14 -31.56 5.52
N ASN A 93 -0.73 -32.39 4.95
CA ASN A 93 -2.12 -32.51 5.39
C ASN A 93 -2.19 -33.29 6.72
N ALA A 94 -3.37 -33.35 7.34
CA ALA A 94 -3.62 -34.10 8.58
C ALA A 94 -3.23 -35.59 8.47
N ASP A 95 -3.29 -36.16 7.26
CA ASP A 95 -2.91 -37.54 6.94
C ASP A 95 -1.42 -37.71 6.58
N ASN A 96 -0.60 -36.68 6.83
CA ASN A 96 0.84 -36.67 6.57
C ASN A 96 1.25 -36.76 5.08
N GLU A 97 0.32 -36.49 4.17
CA GLU A 97 0.56 -36.39 2.73
C GLU A 97 0.96 -34.96 2.32
N ILE A 98 1.87 -34.85 1.36
CA ILE A 98 2.28 -33.56 0.79
C ILE A 98 1.27 -33.17 -0.30
N VAL A 99 0.46 -32.16 -0.02
CA VAL A 99 -0.56 -31.67 -0.96
C VAL A 99 -0.11 -30.33 -1.56
N PRO A 100 -0.16 -30.17 -2.90
CA PRO A 100 0.07 -28.88 -3.53
C PRO A 100 -1.06 -27.92 -3.16
N VAL A 101 -0.68 -26.76 -2.63
CA VAL A 101 -1.61 -25.73 -2.20
C VAL A 101 -1.27 -24.38 -2.83
N SER A 102 -2.32 -23.64 -3.09
CA SER A 102 -2.30 -22.26 -3.53
C SER A 102 -2.52 -21.34 -2.32
N LEU A 103 -1.53 -20.50 -2.02
CA LEU A 103 -1.72 -19.42 -1.06
C LEU A 103 -2.71 -18.39 -1.61
N GLN A 104 -3.55 -17.84 -0.74
CA GLN A 104 -4.33 -16.65 -0.99
C GLN A 104 -4.16 -15.67 0.16
N TYR A 105 -4.07 -14.38 -0.15
CA TYR A 105 -3.93 -13.29 0.82
C TYR A 105 -4.79 -12.10 0.41
N SER A 106 -5.60 -11.62 1.34
CA SER A 106 -6.51 -10.50 1.14
C SER A 106 -6.58 -9.65 2.40
N TYR A 107 -6.64 -8.33 2.24
CA TYR A 107 -6.66 -7.40 3.36
C TYR A 107 -7.31 -6.06 3.00
N ILE A 108 -7.94 -5.46 4.01
CA ILE A 108 -8.41 -4.08 3.98
C ILE A 108 -7.30 -3.20 4.54
N SER A 109 -7.12 -1.99 3.98
CA SER A 109 -6.03 -1.10 4.35
C SER A 109 -6.49 0.34 4.56
N PRO A 110 -6.90 0.75 5.77
CA PRO A 110 -6.94 2.17 6.11
C PRO A 110 -5.57 2.81 5.87
N TYR A 111 -5.58 3.97 5.23
CA TYR A 111 -4.37 4.67 4.86
C TYR A 111 -4.46 6.18 5.08
N ILE A 112 -3.29 6.77 5.27
CA ILE A 112 -3.06 8.21 5.20
C ILE A 112 -1.90 8.48 4.24
N GLU A 113 -2.00 9.59 3.51
CA GLU A 113 -0.96 10.11 2.63
C GLU A 113 -0.72 11.58 2.93
N TYR A 114 0.56 11.95 3.09
CA TYR A 114 1.01 13.33 3.18
C TYR A 114 1.79 13.72 1.93
N VAL A 115 1.27 14.71 1.19
CA VAL A 115 1.88 15.27 -0.01
C VAL A 115 2.79 16.43 0.38
N TYR A 116 4.09 16.16 0.46
CA TYR A 116 5.08 17.17 0.84
C TYR A 116 5.50 18.06 -0.35
N TYR A 117 5.41 17.55 -1.58
CA TYR A 117 5.73 18.31 -2.77
C TYR A 117 4.72 18.04 -3.88
N ASN A 118 4.18 19.11 -4.49
CA ASN A 118 3.21 19.01 -5.56
C ASN A 118 3.34 20.17 -6.56
N THR A 119 3.34 19.84 -7.84
CA THR A 119 3.35 20.78 -8.97
C THR A 119 2.12 20.55 -9.85
N ARG A 120 2.12 21.09 -11.08
CA ARG A 120 1.05 20.83 -12.05
C ARG A 120 0.97 19.37 -12.49
N ARG A 121 2.13 18.70 -12.61
CA ARG A 121 2.23 17.32 -13.11
C ARG A 121 2.79 16.32 -12.10
N TRP A 122 3.67 16.73 -11.20
CA TRP A 122 4.32 15.85 -10.24
C TRP A 122 3.74 16.00 -8.84
N GLU A 123 3.56 14.88 -8.15
CA GLU A 123 3.13 14.82 -6.75
C GLU A 123 3.99 13.79 -6.03
N PHE A 124 4.63 14.19 -4.93
CA PHE A 124 5.45 13.32 -4.11
C PHE A 124 4.83 13.25 -2.72
N SER A 125 4.69 12.03 -2.20
CA SER A 125 4.02 11.83 -0.93
C SER A 125 4.63 10.70 -0.11
N LEU A 126 4.40 10.79 1.18
CA LEU A 126 4.61 9.71 2.14
C LEU A 126 3.26 9.09 2.43
N SER A 127 3.20 7.77 2.44
CA SER A 127 1.99 7.01 2.75
C SER A 127 2.27 6.05 3.88
N ILE A 128 1.27 5.90 4.74
CA ILE A 128 1.21 4.86 5.75
C ILE A 128 -0.12 4.15 5.57
N GLN A 129 -0.09 2.81 5.55
CA GLN A 129 -1.30 2.01 5.60
C GLN A 129 -1.18 0.87 6.61
N HIS A 130 -2.31 0.48 7.20
CA HIS A 130 -2.39 -0.68 8.08
C HIS A 130 -3.19 -1.78 7.40
N GLY A 131 -2.59 -2.92 7.09
CA GLY A 131 -3.31 -4.04 6.50
C GLY A 131 -4.00 -4.88 7.58
N ILE A 132 -5.29 -5.10 7.43
CA ILE A 132 -6.11 -5.95 8.30
C ILE A 132 -6.75 -7.00 7.41
N GLY A 133 -6.30 -8.25 7.54
CA GLY A 133 -6.77 -9.29 6.65
C GLY A 133 -6.35 -10.68 7.08
N GLY A 134 -6.26 -11.57 6.10
CA GLY A 134 -5.87 -12.94 6.36
C GLY A 134 -5.36 -13.66 5.13
N ALA A 135 -4.68 -14.77 5.41
CA ALA A 135 -4.21 -15.70 4.42
C ALA A 135 -4.75 -17.10 4.69
N SER A 136 -4.87 -17.90 3.63
CA SER A 136 -5.26 -19.31 3.72
C SER A 136 -4.76 -20.10 2.53
N TYR A 137 -4.55 -21.40 2.75
CA TYR A 137 -4.22 -22.34 1.70
C TYR A 137 -5.48 -22.89 1.04
N HIS A 138 -5.44 -23.05 -0.27
CA HIS A 138 -6.47 -23.69 -1.05
C HIS A 138 -5.85 -24.80 -1.89
N TYR A 139 -6.53 -25.92 -2.09
CA TYR A 139 -6.13 -26.99 -3.01
C TYR A 139 -7.24 -27.22 -4.02
N ILE A 140 -6.93 -27.96 -5.08
CA ILE A 140 -7.91 -28.42 -6.06
C ILE A 140 -8.32 -29.83 -5.65
N ASP A 141 -9.59 -30.05 -5.34
CA ASP A 141 -10.13 -31.38 -5.02
C ASP A 141 -10.19 -32.26 -6.29
N THR A 142 -10.39 -33.56 -6.10
CA THR A 142 -10.67 -34.58 -7.11
C THR A 142 -11.75 -34.18 -8.13
N ASN A 143 -12.70 -33.34 -7.73
CA ASN A 143 -13.76 -32.79 -8.60
C ASN A 143 -13.33 -31.55 -9.41
N GLY A 144 -12.08 -31.10 -9.28
CA GLY A 144 -11.57 -29.88 -9.91
C GLY A 144 -11.94 -28.58 -9.19
N GLU A 145 -12.59 -28.66 -8.03
CA GLU A 145 -13.02 -27.48 -7.27
C GLU A 145 -11.92 -26.93 -6.36
N LYS A 146 -11.83 -25.60 -6.25
CA LYS A 146 -10.88 -24.93 -5.35
C LYS A 146 -11.44 -24.90 -3.93
N VAL A 147 -10.88 -25.73 -3.05
CA VAL A 147 -11.33 -25.90 -1.66
C VAL A 147 -10.30 -25.33 -0.69
N LYS A 148 -10.75 -24.67 0.37
CA LYS A 148 -9.88 -24.14 1.43
C LYS A 148 -9.41 -25.28 2.34
N LEU A 149 -8.11 -25.34 2.62
CA LEU A 149 -7.54 -26.31 3.55
C LEU A 149 -7.98 -25.98 5.00
N LYS A 150 -8.59 -26.94 5.68
CA LYS A 150 -9.03 -26.78 7.08
C LYS A 150 -7.82 -26.45 7.99
N GLY A 151 -8.00 -25.52 8.92
CA GLY A 151 -6.94 -25.09 9.84
C GLY A 151 -5.86 -24.18 9.23
N SER A 152 -5.89 -23.92 7.92
CA SER A 152 -4.89 -23.06 7.26
C SER A 152 -5.13 -21.55 7.38
N GLN A 153 -6.15 -21.14 8.13
CA GLN A 153 -6.52 -19.73 8.23
C GLN A 153 -5.57 -18.98 9.16
N SER A 154 -5.04 -17.86 8.68
CA SER A 154 -4.23 -16.96 9.48
C SER A 154 -4.73 -15.54 9.35
N ALA A 155 -5.07 -14.93 10.48
CA ALA A 155 -5.21 -13.48 10.54
C ALA A 155 -3.82 -12.83 10.39
N ILE A 156 -3.75 -11.74 9.64
CA ILE A 156 -2.53 -11.02 9.32
C ILE A 156 -2.79 -9.54 9.53
N LEU A 157 -1.95 -8.91 10.35
CA LEU A 157 -1.94 -7.46 10.52
C LEU A 157 -0.59 -6.89 10.07
N SER A 158 -0.64 -5.85 9.23
CA SER A 158 0.54 -5.22 8.65
C SER A 158 0.57 -3.71 8.85
N TYR A 159 1.78 -3.16 8.84
CA TYR A 159 2.08 -1.73 8.78
C TYR A 159 2.98 -1.49 7.58
N GLU A 160 2.56 -0.64 6.64
CA GLU A 160 3.21 -0.48 5.33
C GLU A 160 3.48 1.00 5.04
N PRO A 161 4.61 1.55 5.52
CA PRO A 161 5.10 2.87 5.10
C PRO A 161 5.66 2.81 3.67
N ALA A 162 5.36 3.83 2.87
CA ALA A 162 5.83 3.95 1.50
C ALA A 162 6.10 5.41 1.11
N MET A 163 7.10 5.61 0.26
CA MET A 163 7.34 6.84 -0.49
C MET A 163 6.75 6.69 -1.89
N LEU A 164 6.03 7.70 -2.35
CA LEU A 164 5.24 7.65 -3.57
C LEU A 164 5.57 8.83 -4.48
N ILE A 165 5.59 8.57 -5.79
CA ILE A 165 5.76 9.57 -6.83
C ILE A 165 4.64 9.37 -7.86
N ASP A 166 3.81 10.38 -8.06
CA ASP A 166 2.76 10.38 -9.07
C ASP A 166 3.06 11.41 -10.16
N TYR A 167 2.82 11.02 -11.41
CA TYR A 167 2.83 11.88 -12.59
C TYR A 167 1.43 11.95 -13.21
N LYS A 168 0.88 13.16 -13.29
CA LYS A 168 -0.39 13.45 -13.94
C LYS A 168 -0.20 13.56 -15.45
N ILE A 169 -0.67 12.54 -16.17
CA ILE A 169 -0.60 12.47 -17.63
C ILE A 169 -1.57 13.49 -18.24
N VAL A 170 -2.83 13.42 -17.82
CA VAL A 170 -3.91 14.33 -18.22
C VAL A 170 -4.68 14.79 -16.97
N ARG A 171 -5.57 15.77 -17.12
CA ARG A 171 -6.33 16.32 -15.97
C ARG A 171 -7.05 15.26 -15.13
N TRP A 172 -7.46 14.16 -15.75
CA TRP A 172 -8.29 13.12 -15.16
C TRP A 172 -7.52 11.87 -14.74
N ILE A 173 -6.32 11.64 -15.27
CA ILE A 173 -5.57 10.39 -15.12
C ILE A 173 -4.12 10.68 -14.74
N GLY A 174 -3.64 9.98 -13.71
CA GLY A 174 -2.23 9.93 -13.32
C GLY A 174 -1.71 8.51 -13.24
N ILE A 175 -0.42 8.35 -13.45
CA ILE A 175 0.31 7.13 -13.14
C ILE A 175 1.21 7.42 -11.95
N GLY A 176 1.49 6.40 -11.15
CA GLY A 176 2.37 6.57 -10.00
C GLY A 176 3.21 5.35 -9.75
N THR A 177 4.27 5.58 -9.00
CA THR A 177 5.14 4.54 -8.49
C THR A 177 5.44 4.78 -7.02
N GLY A 178 5.99 3.78 -6.34
CA GLY A 178 6.38 3.91 -4.96
C GLY A 178 7.29 2.79 -4.48
N ILE A 179 8.05 3.08 -3.43
CA ILE A 179 8.84 2.11 -2.69
C ILE A 179 8.40 2.13 -1.23
N GLY A 180 8.31 0.97 -0.61
CA GLY A 180 7.89 0.85 0.76
C GLY A 180 8.37 -0.45 1.39
N TYR A 181 7.88 -0.71 2.60
CA TYR A 181 8.16 -1.95 3.29
C TYR A 181 6.92 -2.41 4.04
N ARG A 182 6.50 -3.67 3.82
CA ARG A 182 5.42 -4.30 4.57
C ARG A 182 6.00 -4.93 5.84
N LEU A 183 5.60 -4.43 7.00
CA LEU A 183 5.93 -4.99 8.32
C LEU A 183 4.73 -5.76 8.86
N ILE A 184 4.83 -7.08 8.97
CA ILE A 184 3.82 -7.88 9.67
C ILE A 184 4.13 -7.87 11.16
N TYR A 185 3.24 -7.27 11.94
CA TYR A 185 3.36 -7.23 13.40
C TYR A 185 2.50 -8.29 14.10
N TYR A 186 1.54 -8.89 13.37
CA TYR A 186 0.78 -10.03 13.86
C TYR A 186 0.48 -11.01 12.72
N LYS A 187 0.70 -12.31 12.99
CA LYS A 187 0.40 -13.40 12.06
C LYS A 187 -0.08 -14.63 12.83
N GLY A 188 -1.23 -15.19 12.43
CA GLY A 188 -1.67 -16.52 12.87
C GLY A 188 -0.75 -17.64 12.36
N SER A 189 -0.92 -18.83 12.94
CA SER A 189 -0.08 -20.01 12.65
C SER A 189 -0.56 -20.86 11.47
N GLY A 190 -1.73 -20.59 10.89
CA GLY A 190 -2.33 -21.40 9.81
C GLY A 190 -1.57 -21.37 8.47
N VAL A 191 -0.70 -20.39 8.24
CA VAL A 191 0.16 -20.32 7.04
C VAL A 191 1.62 -20.16 7.44
N LYS A 192 2.53 -20.79 6.69
CA LYS A 192 3.97 -20.83 7.02
C LYS A 192 4.73 -19.62 6.46
N GLU A 193 4.22 -18.99 5.42
CA GLU A 193 4.91 -17.91 4.71
C GLU A 193 5.13 -16.68 5.59
N LYS A 194 6.19 -15.93 5.27
CA LYS A 194 6.55 -14.65 5.89
C LYS A 194 6.17 -13.53 4.94
N PHE A 195 5.22 -12.68 5.33
CA PHE A 195 4.73 -11.59 4.46
C PHE A 195 5.47 -10.26 4.65
N SER A 196 6.41 -10.19 5.60
CA SER A 196 7.24 -8.99 5.77
C SER A 196 8.27 -8.91 4.65
N SER A 197 8.22 -7.85 3.87
CA SER A 197 9.05 -7.71 2.67
C SER A 197 9.10 -6.26 2.18
N PRO A 198 10.17 -5.85 1.49
CA PRO A 198 10.15 -4.66 0.65
C PRO A 198 9.02 -4.73 -0.38
N GLU A 199 8.43 -3.58 -0.70
CA GLU A 199 7.38 -3.46 -1.71
C GLU A 199 7.70 -2.36 -2.72
N TYR A 200 7.32 -2.62 -3.97
CA TYR A 200 7.29 -1.63 -5.04
C TYR A 200 5.86 -1.50 -5.55
N ALA A 201 5.34 -0.28 -5.65
CA ALA A 201 3.98 -0.02 -6.09
C ALA A 201 3.97 0.60 -7.49
N ILE A 202 3.05 0.16 -8.35
CA ILE A 202 2.68 0.83 -9.59
C ILE A 202 1.20 1.19 -9.48
N LYS A 203 0.83 2.43 -9.80
CA LYS A 203 -0.50 2.97 -9.53
C LYS A 203 -1.09 3.62 -10.77
N LEU A 204 -2.40 3.47 -10.90
CA LEU A 204 -3.24 4.29 -11.78
C LEU A 204 -4.19 5.10 -10.90
N LYS A 205 -4.23 6.42 -11.11
CA LYS A 205 -5.01 7.35 -10.31
C LYS A 205 -6.04 8.05 -11.17
N ILE A 206 -7.27 8.11 -10.69
CA ILE A 206 -8.37 8.77 -11.38
C ILE A 206 -8.82 9.96 -10.54
N TYR A 207 -8.74 11.15 -11.11
CA TYR A 207 -9.15 12.39 -10.47
C TYR A 207 -10.63 12.67 -10.80
N LEU A 208 -11.54 11.95 -10.14
CA LEU A 208 -12.98 12.04 -10.41
C LEU A 208 -13.53 13.47 -10.28
N GLY A 209 -13.05 14.26 -9.32
CA GLY A 209 -13.45 15.66 -9.18
C GLY A 209 -13.14 16.53 -10.41
N GLU A 210 -12.04 16.25 -11.12
CA GLU A 210 -11.69 16.97 -12.35
C GLU A 210 -12.53 16.48 -13.53
N ILE A 211 -12.93 15.21 -13.55
CA ILE A 211 -13.82 14.65 -14.58
C ILE A 211 -15.18 15.34 -14.50
N VAL A 212 -15.80 15.36 -13.32
CA VAL A 212 -17.12 15.99 -13.17
C VAL A 212 -17.05 17.47 -13.46
N ARG A 213 -16.04 18.19 -12.97
CA ARG A 213 -15.84 19.61 -13.30
C ARG A 213 -15.76 19.85 -14.82
N THR A 214 -15.17 18.93 -15.57
CA THR A 214 -15.07 19.06 -17.02
C THR A 214 -16.42 18.83 -17.70
N ILE A 215 -17.22 17.88 -17.21
CA ILE A 215 -18.51 17.51 -17.81
C ILE A 215 -19.63 18.47 -17.42
N THR A 216 -19.72 18.85 -16.14
CA THR A 216 -20.85 19.61 -15.58
C THR A 216 -20.54 21.09 -15.34
N GLY A 217 -19.28 21.49 -15.43
CA GLY A 217 -18.82 22.83 -15.02
C GLY A 217 -18.87 23.07 -13.50
N LYS A 218 -19.37 22.11 -12.72
CA LYS A 218 -19.52 22.17 -11.26
C LYS A 218 -18.53 21.22 -10.60
N GLU A 219 -18.00 21.62 -9.45
CA GLU A 219 -17.10 20.76 -8.68
C GLU A 219 -17.89 19.62 -8.01
N LEU A 220 -17.34 18.40 -7.98
CA LEU A 220 -17.91 17.31 -7.18
C LEU A 220 -17.70 17.66 -5.71
N GLU A 221 -18.76 18.17 -5.10
CA GLU A 221 -18.84 18.40 -3.67
C GLU A 221 -19.44 17.14 -3.04
N ILE A 222 -18.76 16.60 -2.04
CA ILE A 222 -19.34 15.58 -1.15
C ILE A 222 -19.83 16.37 0.06
N ASP A 223 -21.16 16.45 0.23
CA ASP A 223 -21.82 17.06 1.38
C ASP A 223 -21.59 16.26 2.66
#